data_AF-A0A927WIS8-F1
#
_entry.id   AF-A0A927WIS8-F1
#
_cell.length_a   1.000
_cell.length_b   1.000
_cell.length_c   1.000
_cell.angle_alpha   90.00
_cell.angle_beta   90.00
_cell.angle_gamma   90.00
#
_symmetry.space_group_name_H-M   'P 1'
#
loop_
_entity.id
_entity.type
_entity.pdbx_description
1 polymer ?
#
loop_
_entity_poly.entity_id
_entity_poly.type
_entity_poly.pdbx_seq_one_letter_code
_entity_poly.pdbx_strand_id
1 'polypeptide(L)'
;MSAKNLEPMEQAKANWRLYYTLTQELLKFIDNDDVDQFLDLEQQRGDLVDRMKALPETEVYRKTQECQELVQKIKPLDMQVIYKAKAWLNRSRQQNASVHAYDIQGLNTLGNIFNKKY
;
A
#
# COMPACT_ATOMS: atom_id res chain seq x y z
N MET A 1 -0.08 -8.95 -27.94
CA MET A 1 -0.70 -7.63 -27.66
C MET A 1 0.36 -6.74 -27.07
N SER A 2 0.78 -5.67 -27.77
CA SER A 2 1.82 -4.76 -27.24
C SER A 2 1.31 -4.11 -25.97
N ALA A 3 1.94 -4.43 -24.84
CA ALA A 3 1.89 -3.58 -23.67
C ALA A 3 2.33 -2.19 -24.14
N LYS A 4 1.38 -1.26 -24.18
CA LYS A 4 1.64 0.13 -24.52
C LYS A 4 2.66 0.61 -23.50
N ASN A 5 3.91 0.83 -23.92
CA ASN A 5 4.92 1.46 -23.08
C ASN A 5 4.37 2.84 -22.73
N LEU A 6 3.74 2.95 -21.56
CA LEU A 6 3.37 4.24 -21.00
C LEU A 6 4.67 5.03 -20.84
N GLU A 7 4.63 6.32 -21.17
CA GLU A 7 5.76 7.19 -20.87
C GLU A 7 6.06 7.09 -19.37
N PRO A 8 7.34 7.14 -18.94
CA PRO A 8 7.71 6.96 -17.53
C PRO A 8 6.89 7.82 -16.55
N MET A 9 6.53 9.03 -16.98
CA MET A 9 5.67 9.95 -16.22
C MET A 9 4.23 9.44 -16.07
N GLU A 10 3.64 8.89 -17.13
CA GLU A 10 2.28 8.33 -17.09
C GLU A 10 2.23 7.06 -16.23
N GLN A 11 3.27 6.22 -16.34
CA GLN A 11 3.42 5.05 -15.49
C GLN A 11 3.56 5.43 -14.01
N ALA A 12 4.35 6.46 -13.70
CA ALA A 12 4.47 6.99 -12.35
C ALA A 12 3.11 7.44 -11.79
N LYS A 13 2.37 8.26 -12.56
CA LYS A 13 1.02 8.71 -12.19
C LYS A 13 0.07 7.53 -11.95
N ALA A 14 0.08 6.55 -12.84
CA ALA A 14 -0.76 5.36 -12.72
C ALA A 14 -0.44 4.56 -11.45
N ASN A 15 0.84 4.32 -11.16
CA ASN A 15 1.27 3.59 -9.97
C ASN A 15 0.86 4.31 -8.68
N TRP A 16 1.06 5.62 -8.58
CA TRP A 16 0.66 6.39 -7.39
C TRP A 16 -0.86 6.43 -7.19
N ARG A 17 -1.63 6.54 -8.28
CA ARG A 17 -3.10 6.46 -8.22
C ARG A 17 -3.56 5.07 -7.77
N LEU A 18 -2.94 4.02 -8.29
CA LEU A 18 -3.24 2.65 -7.88
C LEU A 18 -2.89 2.42 -6.40
N TYR A 19 -1.76 2.93 -5.93
CA TYR A 19 -1.39 2.87 -4.51
C TYR A 19 -2.46 3.51 -3.63
N TYR A 20 -2.92 4.70 -4.01
CA TYR A 20 -4.00 5.38 -3.30
C TYR A 20 -5.29 4.56 -3.28
N THR A 21 -5.70 4.00 -4.42
CA THR A 21 -6.89 3.13 -4.51
C THR A 21 -6.74 1.89 -3.62
N LEU A 22 -5.61 1.18 -3.68
CA LEU A 22 -5.36 0.00 -2.84
C LEU A 22 -5.41 0.34 -1.35
N THR A 23 -4.85 1.47 -0.93
CA THR A 23 -4.94 1.93 0.47
C THR A 23 -6.39 2.22 0.89
N GLN A 24 -7.23 2.77 -0.01
CA GLN A 24 -8.66 2.96 0.29
C GLN A 24 -9.41 1.64 0.38
N GLU A 25 -9.16 0.69 -0.51
CA GLU A 25 -9.79 -0.63 -0.48
C GLU A 25 -9.38 -1.41 0.77
N LEU A 26 -8.10 -1.38 1.16
CA LEU A 26 -7.62 -2.01 2.39
C LEU A 26 -8.40 -1.54 3.63
N LEU A 27 -8.74 -0.24 3.71
CA LEU A 27 -9.57 0.28 4.81
C LEU A 27 -10.98 -0.31 4.80
N LYS A 28 -11.58 -0.54 3.62
CA LYS A 28 -12.92 -1.14 3.53
C LYS A 28 -12.91 -2.59 3.99
N PHE A 29 -11.96 -3.39 3.52
CA PHE A 29 -11.93 -4.83 3.84
C PHE A 29 -11.60 -5.07 5.31
N ILE A 30 -10.70 -4.29 5.90
CA ILE A 30 -10.43 -4.40 7.34
C ILE A 30 -11.61 -3.97 8.20
N ASP A 31 -12.40 -2.99 7.76
CA ASP A 31 -13.61 -2.55 8.48
C ASP A 31 -14.75 -3.57 8.36
N ASN A 32 -14.76 -4.35 7.28
CA ASN A 32 -15.72 -5.43 7.06
C ASN A 32 -15.28 -6.78 7.65
N ASP A 33 -14.13 -6.85 8.32
CA ASP A 33 -13.50 -8.09 8.83
C ASP A 33 -13.27 -9.15 7.73
N ASP A 34 -13.11 -8.70 6.48
CA ASP A 34 -12.82 -9.55 5.32
C ASP A 34 -11.31 -9.68 5.15
N VAL A 35 -10.77 -10.61 5.93
CA VAL A 35 -9.33 -10.78 6.14
C VAL A 35 -8.63 -11.32 4.91
N ASP A 36 -9.24 -12.26 4.20
CA ASP A 36 -8.65 -12.88 3.02
C ASP A 36 -8.45 -11.84 1.92
N GLN A 37 -9.46 -10.99 1.67
CA GLN A 37 -9.35 -9.88 0.71
C GLN A 37 -8.38 -8.80 1.19
N PHE A 38 -8.34 -8.51 2.48
CA PHE A 38 -7.37 -7.58 3.04
C PHE A 38 -5.93 -8.03 2.77
N LEU A 39 -5.62 -9.31 3.02
CA LEU A 39 -4.27 -9.85 2.83
C LEU A 39 -3.86 -9.91 1.36
N ASP A 40 -4.77 -10.30 0.46
CA ASP A 40 -4.51 -10.29 -0.98
C ASP A 40 -4.18 -8.88 -1.47
N LEU A 41 -4.96 -7.88 -1.04
CA LEU A 41 -4.70 -6.48 -1.39
C LEU A 41 -3.43 -5.92 -0.77
N GLU A 42 -3.05 -6.39 0.43
CA GLU A 42 -1.81 -5.98 1.08
C GLU A 42 -0.61 -6.47 0.28
N GLN A 43 -0.65 -7.72 -0.18
CA GLN A 43 0.36 -8.29 -1.07
C GLN A 43 0.42 -7.53 -2.40
N GLN A 44 -0.72 -7.27 -3.05
CA GLN A 44 -0.77 -6.49 -4.29
C GLN A 44 -0.17 -5.10 -4.13
N ARG A 45 -0.43 -4.44 -2.99
CA ARG A 45 0.14 -3.13 -2.67
C ARG A 45 1.65 -3.22 -2.42
N GLY A 46 2.13 -4.28 -1.78
CA GLY A 46 3.55 -4.57 -1.60
C GLY A 46 4.28 -4.74 -2.94
N ASP A 47 3.75 -5.56 -3.83
CA ASP A 47 4.31 -5.78 -5.18
C ASP A 47 4.35 -4.48 -6.00
N LEU A 48 3.32 -3.64 -5.85
CA LEU A 48 3.28 -2.31 -6.47
C LEU A 48 4.41 -1.40 -5.93
N VAL A 49 4.62 -1.39 -4.62
CA VAL A 49 5.69 -0.60 -3.98
C VAL A 49 7.05 -1.03 -4.51
N ASP A 50 7.30 -2.33 -4.62
CA ASP A 50 8.58 -2.84 -5.11
C ASP A 50 8.78 -2.53 -6.60
N ARG A 51 7.71 -2.58 -7.40
CA ARG A 51 7.73 -2.08 -8.78
C ARG A 51 8.04 -0.59 -8.84
N MET A 52 7.46 0.23 -7.97
CA MET A 52 7.72 1.67 -7.94
C MET A 52 9.18 1.97 -7.58
N LYS A 53 9.77 1.22 -6.64
CA LYS A 53 11.21 1.35 -6.29
C LYS A 53 12.14 0.94 -7.43
N ALA A 54 11.74 -0.02 -8.25
CA ALA A 54 12.54 -0.51 -9.37
C ALA A 54 12.60 0.46 -10.58
N LEU A 55 11.84 1.56 -10.55
CA LEU A 55 11.74 2.53 -11.65
C LEU A 55 12.25 3.92 -11.20
N PRO A 56 13.58 4.13 -11.09
CA PRO A 56 14.16 5.39 -10.60
C PRO A 56 13.79 6.61 -11.46
N GLU A 57 13.47 6.42 -12.74
CA GLU A 57 12.97 7.47 -13.63
C GLU A 57 11.64 8.09 -13.17
N THR A 58 10.87 7.38 -12.33
CA THR A 58 9.61 7.87 -11.77
C THR A 58 9.80 8.83 -10.59
N GLU A 59 11.02 8.95 -10.04
CA GLU A 59 11.33 9.88 -8.95
C GLU A 59 11.13 11.35 -9.36
N VAL A 60 11.18 11.67 -10.65
CA VAL A 60 10.85 13.02 -11.16
C VAL A 60 9.40 13.36 -10.80
N TYR A 61 8.47 12.43 -10.99
CA TYR A 61 7.06 12.63 -10.65
C TYR A 61 6.88 12.86 -9.14
N ARG A 62 7.63 12.15 -8.30
CA ARG A 62 7.56 12.28 -6.84
C ARG A 62 7.87 13.69 -6.34
N LYS A 63 8.69 14.44 -7.05
CA LYS A 63 9.05 15.84 -6.73
C LYS A 63 8.00 16.85 -7.21
N THR A 64 7.04 16.44 -8.02
CA THR A 64 5.97 17.33 -8.50
C THR A 64 4.97 17.64 -7.40
N GLN A 65 4.36 18.83 -7.49
CA GLN A 65 3.28 19.24 -6.58
C GLN A 65 2.10 18.25 -6.61
N GLU A 66 1.73 17.75 -7.78
CA GLU A 66 0.65 16.75 -7.97
C GLU A 66 0.89 15.49 -7.11
N CYS A 67 2.11 14.95 -7.16
CA CYS A 67 2.43 13.76 -6.35
C CYS A 67 2.48 14.09 -4.86
N GLN A 68 2.98 15.27 -4.47
CA GLN A 68 3.03 15.68 -3.06
C GLN A 68 1.63 15.82 -2.45
N GLU A 69 0.67 16.38 -3.19
CA GLU A 69 -0.74 16.45 -2.77
C GLU A 69 -1.36 15.06 -2.61
N LEU A 70 -1.04 14.15 -3.53
CA LEU A 70 -1.50 12.76 -3.43
C LEU A 70 -0.91 12.05 -2.20
N VAL A 71 0.39 12.24 -1.94
CA VAL A 71 1.07 11.72 -0.75
C VAL A 71 0.43 12.26 0.54
N GLN A 72 0.04 13.54 0.59
CA GLN A 72 -0.65 14.12 1.74
C GLN A 72 -2.01 13.46 2.00
N LYS A 73 -2.73 13.05 0.95
CA LYS A 73 -3.99 12.30 1.07
C LYS A 73 -3.75 10.86 1.53
N ILE A 74 -2.71 10.21 1.00
CA ILE A 74 -2.41 8.80 1.30
C ILE A 74 -1.96 8.61 2.76
N LYS A 75 -1.06 9.46 3.26
CA LYS A 75 -0.45 9.33 4.60
C LYS A 75 -1.44 9.03 5.75
N PRO A 76 -2.51 9.82 5.96
CA PRO A 76 -3.46 9.53 7.03
C PRO A 76 -4.25 8.23 6.82
N LEU A 77 -4.47 7.81 5.56
CA LEU A 77 -5.14 6.54 5.28
C LEU A 77 -4.23 5.36 5.58
N ASP A 78 -2.97 5.43 5.16
CA ASP A 78 -1.98 4.38 5.46
C ASP A 78 -1.78 4.20 6.96
N MET A 79 -1.73 5.31 7.72
CA MET A 79 -1.67 5.24 9.18
C MET A 79 -2.90 4.51 9.75
N GLN A 80 -4.09 4.78 9.23
CA GLN A 80 -5.31 4.07 9.66
C GLN A 80 -5.26 2.57 9.33
N VAL A 81 -4.77 2.19 8.14
CA VAL A 81 -4.59 0.78 7.77
C VAL A 81 -3.68 0.09 8.79
N ILE A 82 -2.55 0.71 9.14
CA ILE A 82 -1.61 0.15 10.12
C ILE A 82 -2.26 -0.03 11.49
N TYR A 83 -2.95 0.98 12.00
CA TYR A 83 -3.57 0.90 13.32
C TYR A 83 -4.69 -0.13 13.37
N LYS A 84 -5.56 -0.17 12.35
CA LYS A 84 -6.64 -1.15 12.26
C LYS A 84 -6.09 -2.57 12.14
N ALA A 85 -5.05 -2.78 11.32
CA ALA A 85 -4.43 -4.10 11.16
C ALA A 85 -3.80 -4.63 12.46
N LYS A 86 -3.13 -3.74 13.21
CA LYS A 86 -2.61 -4.08 14.55
C LYS A 86 -3.73 -4.42 15.54
N ALA A 87 -4.80 -3.63 15.55
CA ALA A 87 -5.95 -3.87 16.43
C ALA A 87 -6.63 -5.20 16.11
N TRP A 88 -6.82 -5.47 14.82
CA TRP A 88 -7.36 -6.73 14.31
C TRP A 88 -6.49 -7.93 14.73
N LEU A 89 -5.17 -7.86 14.50
CA LEU A 89 -4.23 -8.90 14.92
C LEU A 89 -4.31 -9.20 16.41
N ASN A 90 -4.36 -8.15 17.24
CA ASN A 90 -4.46 -8.30 18.69
C ASN A 90 -5.77 -8.97 19.09
N ARG A 91 -6.91 -8.58 18.49
CA ARG A 91 -8.22 -9.20 18.72
C ARG A 91 -8.20 -10.67 18.29
N SER A 92 -7.67 -10.96 17.11
CA SER A 92 -7.59 -12.31 16.54
C SER A 92 -6.79 -13.25 17.45
N ARG A 93 -5.62 -12.82 17.92
CA ARG A 93 -4.79 -13.58 18.88
C ARG A 93 -5.46 -13.84 20.22
N GLN A 94 -6.26 -12.88 20.71
CA GLN A 94 -7.01 -13.04 21.97
C GLN A 94 -8.17 -14.03 21.83
N GLN A 95 -8.79 -14.10 20.64
CA GLN A 95 -9.98 -14.92 20.39
C GLN A 95 -9.65 -16.34 19.88
N ASN A 96 -8.52 -16.54 19.20
CA ASN A 96 -8.10 -17.82 18.66
C ASN A 96 -6.65 -18.15 19.05
N ALA A 97 -6.45 -19.21 19.84
CA ALA A 97 -5.12 -19.73 20.16
C ALA A 97 -4.42 -20.40 18.96
N SER A 98 -5.09 -20.51 17.80
CA SER A 98 -4.67 -21.26 16.61
C SER A 98 -4.29 -20.39 15.40
N VAL A 99 -4.09 -19.07 15.55
CA VAL A 99 -3.77 -18.14 14.44
C VAL A 99 -2.31 -18.28 13.96
N HIS A 100 -1.87 -19.51 13.71
CA HIS A 100 -0.57 -19.82 13.12
C HIS A 100 -0.42 -19.38 11.65
N ALA A 101 -1.48 -18.84 11.01
CA ALA A 101 -1.52 -18.68 9.55
C ALA A 101 -1.30 -17.25 9.02
N TYR A 102 -1.51 -16.20 9.82
CA TYR A 102 -1.42 -14.83 9.31
C TYR A 102 -0.16 -14.13 9.82
N ASP A 103 0.91 -14.29 9.07
CA ASP A 103 2.15 -13.55 9.30
C ASP A 103 2.07 -12.20 8.56
N ILE A 104 1.54 -11.17 9.22
CA ILE A 104 1.52 -9.82 8.65
C ILE A 104 2.91 -9.18 8.81
N GLN A 105 3.92 -9.77 8.18
CA GLN A 105 5.29 -9.24 8.13
C GLN A 105 5.36 -7.92 7.32
N GLY A 106 4.38 -7.68 6.44
CA GLY A 106 4.36 -6.58 5.48
C GLY A 106 4.03 -5.18 6.03
N LEU A 107 3.39 -5.06 7.20
CA LEU A 107 2.89 -3.75 7.69
C LEU A 107 3.98 -2.69 7.96
N ASN A 108 5.25 -3.10 8.12
CA ASN A 108 6.37 -2.18 8.32
C ASN A 108 6.99 -1.66 7.00
N THR A 109 6.58 -2.17 5.84
CA THR A 109 7.12 -1.69 4.54
C THR A 109 6.56 -0.33 4.09
N LEU A 110 5.49 0.16 4.74
CA LEU A 110 4.77 1.39 4.37
C LEU A 110 5.50 2.68 4.75
N GLY A 111 6.24 2.68 5.87
CA GLY A 111 7.08 3.82 6.25
C GLY A 111 8.21 4.04 5.25
N ASN A 112 8.59 2.98 4.53
CA ASN A 112 9.64 3.07 3.55
C ASN A 112 9.19 3.90 2.33
N ILE A 113 8.09 3.62 1.62
CA ILE A 113 7.77 4.35 0.38
C ILE A 113 7.65 5.90 0.52
N PHE A 114 7.39 6.44 1.71
CA PHE A 114 7.37 7.90 1.94
C PHE A 114 8.70 8.50 2.41
N ASN A 115 9.70 7.68 2.74
CA ASN A 115 11.02 8.16 3.09
C ASN A 115 11.72 8.73 1.85
N LYS A 116 12.33 9.91 1.99
CA LYS A 116 12.96 10.69 0.90
C LYS A 116 14.19 10.02 0.25
N LYS A 117 14.55 8.81 0.66
CA LYS A 117 15.74 8.08 0.19
C LYS A 117 15.36 6.61 -0.05
N TYR A 118 15.00 6.28 -1.28
CA TYR A 118 15.34 5.00 -1.89
C TYR A 118 16.29 5.31 -3.03
#